data_AF-A0A943SL29-F1
#
_entry.id   AF-A0A943SL29-F1
#
_cell.length_a   1.000
_cell.length_b   1.000
_cell.length_c   1.000
_cell.angle_alpha   90.00
_cell.angle_beta   90.00
_cell.angle_gamma   90.00
#
_symmetry.space_group_name_H-M   'P 1'
#
loop_
_entity.id
_entity.type
_entity.pdbx_description
1 polymer ?
#
loop_
_entity_poly.entity_id
_entity_poly.type
_entity_poly.pdbx_seq_one_letter_code
_entity_poly.pdbx_strand_id
1 'polypeptide(L)'
;MTNAEKLRAMSDEQLAAEFMIFRPSDACFEDENRDYYALDNTWHKHSQDCFAANLKWLKKREKKHMRLIDIDELWDAVADNWSGIGVCSVKDILEFIESMPTIYPEPVKHGRWKYDPDYGEYRCTFCNDWGAHEDERTHYCPNCGAKMEEERGGIYETD
;
A
#
# COMPACT_ATOMS: atom_id res chain seq x y z
N MET A 1 3.25 15.18 1.54
CA MET A 1 4.12 14.00 1.46
C MET A 1 3.83 13.09 2.65
N THR A 2 3.30 11.90 2.39
CA THR A 2 2.96 10.88 3.39
C THR A 2 4.22 10.14 3.88
N ASN A 3 4.13 9.43 5.00
CA ASN A 3 5.24 8.60 5.49
C ASN A 3 5.60 7.48 4.49
N ALA A 4 4.62 6.96 3.76
CA ALA A 4 4.86 5.98 2.70
C ALA A 4 5.66 6.56 1.53
N GLU A 5 5.36 7.80 1.11
CA GLU A 5 6.11 8.49 0.06
C GLU A 5 7.56 8.76 0.48
N LYS A 6 7.78 9.15 1.74
CA LYS A 6 9.14 9.33 2.29
C LYS A 6 9.94 8.02 2.26
N LEU A 7 9.37 6.93 2.76
CA LEU A 7 10.03 5.62 2.80
C LEU A 7 10.37 5.08 1.41
N ARG A 8 9.52 5.34 0.40
CA ARG A 8 9.78 4.96 -1.00
C ARG A 8 10.91 5.75 -1.64
N ALA A 9 11.11 7.01 -1.22
CA ALA A 9 12.15 7.89 -1.77
C ALA A 9 13.53 7.68 -1.11
N MET A 10 13.60 6.95 0.00
CA MET A 10 14.85 6.73 0.74
C MET A 10 15.77 5.73 0.04
N SER A 11 17.09 6.00 0.10
CA SER A 11 18.12 5.04 -0.29
C SER A 11 18.17 3.86 0.69
N ASP A 12 18.83 2.77 0.30
CA ASP A 12 18.99 1.62 1.21
C ASP A 12 19.83 1.99 2.44
N GLU A 13 20.77 2.93 2.33
CA GLU A 13 21.54 3.46 3.46
C GLU A 13 20.67 4.30 4.41
N GLN A 14 19.78 5.13 3.86
CA GLN A 14 18.83 5.90 4.66
C GLN A 14 17.85 4.98 5.39
N LEU A 15 17.30 3.98 4.70
CA LEU A 15 16.46 2.97 5.34
C LEU A 15 17.24 2.18 6.39
N ALA A 16 18.48 1.77 6.11
CA ALA A 16 19.29 1.01 7.06
C ALA A 16 19.50 1.78 8.37
N ALA A 17 19.67 3.10 8.30
CA ALA A 17 19.79 3.98 9.45
C ALA A 17 18.45 4.15 10.20
N GLU A 18 17.34 4.39 9.49
CA GLU A 18 16.01 4.54 10.09
C GLU A 18 15.53 3.26 10.80
N PHE A 19 15.90 2.09 10.27
CA PHE A 19 15.56 0.79 10.86
C PHE A 19 16.56 0.32 11.94
N MET A 20 17.46 1.18 12.41
CA MET A 20 18.25 0.88 13.60
C MET A 20 17.36 1.02 14.84
N ILE A 21 16.67 -0.06 15.17
CA ILE A 21 15.88 -0.14 16.40
C ILE A 21 16.85 -0.38 17.54
N PHE A 22 17.23 0.70 18.22
CA PHE A 22 17.84 0.62 19.54
C PHE A 22 16.75 0.12 20.49
N ARG A 23 16.96 -1.02 21.13
CA ARG A 23 16.09 -1.46 22.21
C ARG A 23 16.75 -1.05 23.52
N PRO A 24 16.31 0.03 24.19
CA PRO A 24 16.62 0.20 25.60
C PRO A 24 15.85 -0.91 26.31
N SER A 25 16.51 -2.02 26.62
CA SER A 25 15.97 -2.87 27.67
C SER A 25 16.13 -2.12 28.98
N ASP A 26 15.15 -2.20 29.88
CA ASP A 26 15.17 -1.56 31.20
C ASP A 26 16.34 -2.04 32.13
N ALA A 27 17.32 -2.75 31.56
CA ALA A 27 18.53 -3.26 32.21
C ALA A 27 19.82 -2.85 31.46
N CYS A 28 19.81 -1.70 30.77
CA CYS A 28 21.06 -1.08 30.29
C CYS A 28 21.94 -0.75 31.50
N PHE A 29 23.06 -1.46 31.70
CA PHE A 29 24.37 -1.00 32.24
C PHE A 29 25.39 -2.14 32.45
N GLU A 30 25.11 -3.39 32.07
CA GLU A 30 26.12 -4.47 32.11
C GLU A 30 26.65 -4.77 30.69
N ASP A 31 27.96 -4.56 30.50
CA ASP A 31 28.71 -4.46 29.23
C ASP A 31 28.73 -5.70 28.31
N GLU A 32 27.94 -6.75 28.63
CA GLU A 32 27.95 -8.04 27.94
C GLU A 32 26.74 -8.33 27.04
N ASN A 33 25.68 -7.51 27.09
CA ASN A 33 24.47 -7.75 26.29
C ASN A 33 24.48 -7.03 24.91
N ARG A 34 23.80 -7.62 23.91
CA ARG A 34 23.66 -7.07 22.55
C ARG A 34 22.45 -6.14 22.49
N ASP A 35 22.64 -4.89 22.08
CA ASP A 35 21.60 -3.85 22.16
C ASP A 35 20.88 -3.56 20.83
N TYR A 36 21.39 -4.06 19.72
CA TYR A 36 20.86 -3.77 18.38
C TYR A 36 20.31 -5.03 17.73
N TYR A 37 19.11 -4.91 17.16
CA TYR A 37 18.45 -5.97 16.42
C TYR A 37 18.30 -5.57 14.95
N ALA A 38 18.90 -6.36 14.05
CA ALA A 38 18.93 -6.08 12.61
C ALA A 38 17.72 -6.71 11.87
N LEU A 39 17.46 -6.21 10.66
CA LEU A 39 16.38 -6.66 9.77
C LEU A 39 16.51 -8.13 9.34
N ASP A 40 17.71 -8.71 9.43
CA ASP A 40 17.96 -10.13 9.17
C ASP A 40 17.75 -11.03 10.39
N ASN A 41 17.17 -10.49 11.47
CA ASN A 41 16.94 -11.15 12.75
C ASN A 41 18.21 -11.51 13.53
N THR A 42 19.31 -10.80 13.30
CA THR A 42 20.55 -10.98 14.06
C THR A 42 20.78 -9.88 15.10
N TRP A 43 21.52 -10.22 16.15
CA TRP A 43 21.84 -9.32 17.26
C TRP A 43 23.24 -8.76 17.14
N HIS A 44 23.43 -7.47 17.43
CA HIS A 44 24.71 -6.79 17.36
C HIS A 44 25.00 -5.97 18.61
N LYS A 45 26.27 -5.93 19.01
CA LYS A 45 26.75 -5.10 20.13
C LYS A 45 26.92 -3.63 19.69
N HIS A 46 27.36 -3.42 18.45
CA HIS A 46 27.63 -2.09 17.92
C HIS A 46 26.64 -1.72 16.83
N SER A 47 26.29 -0.44 16.78
CA SER A 47 25.39 0.15 15.80
C SER A 47 25.91 0.00 14.37
N GLN A 48 27.23 0.08 14.17
CA GLN A 48 27.88 -0.09 12.86
C GLN A 48 27.67 -1.49 12.28
N ASP A 49 27.72 -2.51 13.13
CA ASP A 49 27.52 -3.90 12.71
C ASP A 49 26.05 -4.15 12.34
N CYS A 50 25.13 -3.60 13.12
CA CYS A 50 23.69 -3.62 12.81
C CYS A 50 23.38 -2.90 11.49
N PHE A 51 23.98 -1.72 11.28
CA PHE A 51 23.83 -0.97 10.03
C PHE A 51 24.34 -1.78 8.83
N ALA A 52 25.50 -2.43 8.95
CA ALA A 52 26.06 -3.27 7.90
C ALA A 52 25.16 -4.47 7.59
N ALA A 53 24.58 -5.11 8.62
CA ALA A 53 23.62 -6.20 8.46
C ALA A 53 22.33 -5.73 7.77
N ASN A 54 21.76 -4.60 8.20
CA ASN A 54 20.60 -3.98 7.58
C ASN A 54 20.85 -3.66 6.11
N LEU A 55 21.99 -3.04 5.79
CA LEU A 55 22.34 -2.69 4.41
C LEU A 55 22.50 -3.95 3.54
N LYS A 56 23.14 -5.00 4.08
CA LYS A 56 23.27 -6.29 3.39
C LYS A 56 21.90 -6.92 3.12
N TRP A 57 21.00 -6.90 4.09
CA TRP A 57 19.64 -7.41 3.94
C TRP A 57 18.85 -6.62 2.89
N LEU A 58 18.89 -5.28 2.97
CA LEU A 58 18.22 -4.37 2.04
C LEU A 58 18.77 -4.44 0.61
N LYS A 59 20.04 -4.78 0.42
CA LYS A 59 20.65 -5.02 -0.89
C LYS A 59 20.34 -6.40 -1.45
N LYS A 60 20.17 -7.40 -0.58
CA LYS A 60 19.79 -8.76 -0.98
C LYS A 60 18.31 -8.88 -1.32
N ARG A 61 17.45 -8.00 -0.79
CA ARG A 61 16.03 -8.01 -1.16
C ARG A 61 15.92 -7.74 -2.66
N GLU A 62 15.33 -8.67 -3.39
CA GLU A 62 14.76 -8.33 -4.69
C GLU A 62 13.72 -7.25 -4.40
N LYS A 63 13.97 -6.02 -4.88
CA LYS A 63 12.99 -4.93 -4.78
C LYS A 63 11.85 -5.24 -5.75
N LYS A 64 11.01 -6.21 -5.40
CA LYS A 64 9.72 -6.40 -6.06
C LYS A 64 8.86 -5.23 -5.62
N HIS A 65 8.75 -4.23 -6.47
CA HIS A 65 7.82 -3.14 -6.27
C HIS A 65 6.39 -3.70 -6.34
N MET A 66 5.48 -3.14 -5.55
CA MET A 66 4.06 -3.46 -5.65
C MET A 66 3.56 -3.03 -7.03
N ARG A 67 3.22 -4.00 -7.88
CA ARG A 67 2.66 -3.75 -9.20
C ARG A 67 1.28 -4.38 -9.28
N LEU A 68 0.41 -3.69 -9.99
CA LEU A 68 -0.90 -4.22 -10.36
C LEU A 68 -0.78 -4.71 -11.80
N ILE A 69 -1.43 -5.83 -12.09
CA ILE A 69 -1.46 -6.46 -13.41
C ILE A 69 -2.93 -6.69 -13.72
N ASP A 70 -3.32 -6.46 -14.97
CA ASP A 70 -4.63 -6.86 -15.46
C ASP A 70 -4.67 -8.40 -15.56
N ILE A 71 -5.54 -9.01 -14.75
CA ILE A 71 -5.60 -10.46 -14.64
C ILE A 71 -6.25 -11.11 -15.87
N ASP A 72 -7.16 -10.40 -16.52
CA ASP A 72 -7.85 -10.89 -17.71
C ASP A 72 -6.90 -10.83 -18.91
N GLU A 73 -6.13 -9.74 -19.04
CA GLU A 73 -5.06 -9.65 -20.05
C GLU A 73 -3.97 -10.71 -19.82
N LEU A 74 -3.58 -10.96 -18.57
CA LEU A 74 -2.66 -12.06 -18.25
C LEU A 74 -3.26 -13.39 -18.71
N TRP A 75 -4.52 -13.66 -18.37
CA TRP A 75 -5.18 -14.91 -18.71
C TRP A 75 -5.21 -15.15 -20.21
N ASP A 76 -5.66 -14.16 -20.99
CA ASP A 76 -5.74 -14.24 -22.44
C ASP A 76 -4.35 -14.51 -23.04
N ALA A 77 -3.33 -13.81 -22.54
CA ALA A 77 -1.98 -13.96 -23.05
C ALA A 77 -1.36 -15.33 -22.66
N VAL A 78 -1.65 -15.87 -21.48
CA VAL A 78 -1.30 -17.25 -21.09
C VAL A 78 -2.01 -18.27 -21.99
N ALA A 79 -3.31 -18.08 -22.23
CA ALA A 79 -4.11 -18.97 -23.05
C ALA A 79 -3.63 -18.99 -24.50
N ASP A 80 -3.33 -17.83 -25.09
CA ASP A 80 -2.85 -17.71 -26.46
C ASP A 80 -1.48 -18.39 -26.65
N ASN A 81 -0.56 -18.19 -25.70
CA ASN A 81 0.80 -18.74 -25.80
C ASN A 81 0.90 -20.24 -25.52
N TRP A 82 -0.01 -20.80 -24.72
CA TRP A 82 0.04 -22.22 -24.33
C TRP A 82 -1.18 -23.04 -24.74
N SER A 83 -2.08 -22.49 -25.57
CA SER A 83 -3.17 -23.27 -26.16
C SER A 83 -2.60 -24.48 -26.93
N GLY A 84 -2.97 -25.68 -26.48
CA GLY A 84 -2.51 -26.95 -27.06
C GLY A 84 -1.14 -27.45 -26.57
N ILE A 85 -0.47 -26.73 -25.67
CA ILE A 85 0.77 -27.19 -25.01
C ILE A 85 0.40 -27.93 -23.73
N GLY A 86 0.63 -29.25 -23.71
CA GLY A 86 0.25 -30.11 -22.57
C GLY A 86 1.11 -29.94 -21.31
N VAL A 87 2.21 -29.20 -21.37
CA VAL A 87 3.12 -28.95 -20.24
C VAL A 87 3.83 -27.60 -20.40
N CYS A 88 3.71 -26.72 -19.41
CA CYS A 88 4.56 -25.52 -19.27
C CYS A 88 5.35 -25.62 -17.96
N SER A 89 6.56 -25.07 -17.91
CA SER A 89 7.33 -25.05 -16.67
C SER A 89 6.90 -23.86 -15.80
N VAL A 90 7.06 -24.00 -14.48
CA VAL A 90 6.83 -22.89 -13.54
C VAL A 90 7.69 -21.68 -13.90
N LYS A 91 8.90 -21.91 -14.43
CA LYS A 91 9.81 -20.85 -14.84
C LYS A 91 9.24 -20.01 -15.98
N ASP A 92 8.62 -20.64 -16.98
CA ASP A 92 8.03 -19.95 -18.13
C ASP A 92 6.88 -19.04 -17.69
N ILE A 93 6.03 -19.53 -16.77
CA ILE A 93 4.93 -18.75 -16.19
C ILE A 93 5.47 -17.55 -15.40
N LEU A 94 6.53 -17.74 -14.60
CA LEU A 94 7.11 -16.67 -13.80
C LEU A 94 7.76 -15.59 -14.68
N GLU A 95 8.51 -15.97 -15.71
CA GLU A 95 9.08 -15.02 -16.68
C GLU A 95 7.99 -14.24 -17.42
N PHE A 96 6.86 -14.91 -17.73
CA PHE A 96 5.72 -14.27 -18.36
C PHE A 96 4.98 -13.28 -17.44
N ILE A 97 4.74 -13.67 -16.18
CA ILE A 97 4.21 -12.75 -15.19
C ILE A 97 5.15 -11.56 -15.07
N GLU A 98 6.47 -11.77 -14.98
CA GLU A 98 7.47 -10.70 -14.88
C GLU A 98 7.43 -9.73 -16.08
N SER A 99 7.13 -10.20 -17.29
CA SER A 99 7.03 -9.35 -18.49
C SER A 99 5.75 -8.52 -18.59
N MET A 100 4.71 -8.83 -17.79
CA MET A 100 3.46 -8.08 -17.83
C MET A 100 3.64 -6.59 -17.49
N PRO A 101 2.98 -5.68 -18.23
CA PRO A 101 2.98 -4.26 -17.91
C PRO A 101 2.37 -4.04 -16.52
N THR A 102 2.93 -3.08 -15.79
CA THR A 102 2.30 -2.61 -14.55
C THR A 102 1.15 -1.67 -14.91
N ILE A 103 -0.07 -2.03 -14.51
CA ILE A 103 -1.22 -1.13 -14.63
C ILE A 103 -1.26 -0.18 -13.44
N TYR A 104 -1.70 1.04 -13.69
CA TYR A 104 -2.01 2.01 -12.65
C TYR A 104 -3.54 2.07 -12.55
N PRO A 105 -4.12 1.69 -11.41
CA PRO A 105 -5.55 1.79 -11.23
C PRO A 105 -5.92 3.25 -11.37
N GLU A 106 -7.05 3.52 -12.02
CA GLU A 106 -7.59 4.87 -12.02
C GLU A 106 -7.65 5.38 -10.57
N PRO A 107 -7.26 6.64 -10.31
CA PRO A 107 -7.37 7.20 -8.98
C PRO A 107 -8.79 6.97 -8.46
N VAL A 108 -8.89 6.55 -7.19
CA VAL A 108 -10.21 6.43 -6.54
C VAL A 108 -10.93 7.76 -6.73
N LYS A 109 -12.09 7.70 -7.37
CA LYS A 109 -12.92 8.89 -7.61
C LYS A 109 -13.35 9.40 -6.23
N HIS A 110 -13.07 10.65 -5.90
CA HIS A 110 -13.49 11.25 -4.64
C HIS A 110 -14.70 12.15 -4.90
N GLY A 111 -15.70 12.07 -4.02
CA GLY A 111 -16.91 12.88 -4.09
C GLY A 111 -17.40 13.30 -2.71
N ARG A 112 -18.45 14.11 -2.67
CA ARG A 112 -19.23 14.39 -1.46
C ARG A 112 -20.71 14.25 -1.76
N TRP A 113 -21.50 14.00 -0.72
CA TRP A 113 -22.95 14.08 -0.79
C TRP A 113 -23.38 15.55 -0.73
N LYS A 114 -24.07 16.03 -1.76
CA LYS A 114 -24.64 17.38 -1.80
C LYS A 114 -26.16 17.30 -1.67
N TYR A 115 -26.70 17.91 -0.62
CA TYR A 115 -28.14 18.00 -0.42
C TYR A 115 -28.78 18.90 -1.48
N ASP A 116 -29.88 18.44 -2.06
CA ASP A 116 -30.70 19.15 -3.03
C ASP A 116 -32.06 19.47 -2.38
N PRO A 117 -32.30 20.72 -1.94
CA PRO A 117 -33.50 21.09 -1.18
C PRO A 117 -34.78 21.03 -2.03
N ASP A 118 -34.67 21.09 -3.36
CA ASP A 118 -35.82 21.02 -4.26
C ASP A 118 -36.43 19.61 -4.32
N TYR A 119 -35.61 18.58 -4.02
CA TYR A 119 -35.98 17.17 -4.09
C TYR A 119 -35.87 16.44 -2.75
N GLY A 120 -35.23 17.04 -1.74
CA GLY A 120 -35.05 16.44 -0.42
C GLY A 120 -34.04 15.28 -0.38
N GLU A 121 -33.12 15.21 -1.35
CA GLU A 121 -32.22 14.07 -1.55
C GLU A 121 -30.76 14.52 -1.72
N TYR A 122 -29.81 13.59 -1.52
CA TYR A 122 -28.39 13.85 -1.75
C TYR A 122 -27.94 13.34 -3.12
N ARG A 123 -27.19 14.18 -3.82
CA ARG A 123 -26.48 13.83 -5.07
C ARG A 123 -25.00 13.62 -4.83
N CYS A 124 -24.43 12.68 -5.57
CA CYS A 124 -22.98 12.55 -5.67
C CYS A 124 -22.42 13.73 -6.48
N THR A 125 -21.43 14.45 -5.95
CA THR A 125 -20.77 15.53 -6.72
C THR A 125 -19.88 15.06 -7.87
N PHE A 126 -19.57 13.76 -7.96
CA PHE A 126 -18.75 13.20 -9.03
C PHE A 126 -19.58 12.84 -10.26
N CYS A 127 -20.64 12.03 -10.10
CA CYS A 127 -21.49 11.61 -11.21
C CYS A 127 -22.82 12.37 -11.34
N ASN A 128 -23.14 13.27 -10.39
CA ASN A 128 -24.42 13.99 -10.29
C ASN A 128 -25.66 13.11 -10.15
N ASP A 129 -25.47 11.82 -9.91
CA ASP A 129 -26.54 10.86 -9.74
C ASP A 129 -27.00 10.80 -8.27
N TRP A 130 -28.22 10.34 -8.08
CA TRP A 130 -28.88 10.21 -6.79
C TRP A 130 -28.47 8.92 -6.11
N GLY A 131 -28.20 8.94 -4.81
CA GLY A 131 -27.75 7.71 -4.16
C GLY A 131 -27.72 7.69 -2.65
N ALA A 132 -28.33 8.68 -1.99
CA ALA A 132 -28.49 8.65 -0.54
C ALA A 132 -29.66 9.53 -0.10
N HIS A 133 -30.57 8.96 0.70
CA HIS A 133 -31.37 9.72 1.65
C HIS A 133 -30.50 10.09 2.88
N GLU A 134 -31.00 10.96 3.77
CA GLU A 134 -30.25 11.47 4.93
C GLU A 134 -29.64 10.36 5.80
N ASP A 135 -30.38 9.24 5.93
CA ASP A 135 -30.02 8.05 6.71
C ASP A 135 -29.14 7.05 5.93
N GLU A 136 -28.98 7.24 4.62
CA GLU A 136 -28.35 6.30 3.69
C GLU A 136 -27.04 6.83 3.09
N ARG A 137 -26.44 7.87 3.71
CA ARG A 137 -25.13 8.39 3.27
C ARG A 137 -24.05 7.34 3.43
N THR A 138 -23.81 6.58 2.37
CA THR A 138 -22.75 5.56 2.30
C THR A 138 -21.38 6.21 2.09
N HIS A 139 -20.33 5.50 2.51
CA HIS A 139 -18.94 5.91 2.25
C HIS A 139 -18.55 5.85 0.75
N TYR A 140 -19.39 5.25 -0.10
CA TYR A 140 -19.16 5.11 -1.53
C TYR A 140 -20.44 5.34 -2.32
N CYS A 141 -20.38 6.09 -3.42
CA CYS A 141 -21.51 6.25 -4.35
C CYS A 141 -21.87 4.90 -4.99
N PRO A 142 -23.13 4.42 -4.91
CA PRO A 142 -23.53 3.17 -5.53
C PRO A 142 -23.48 3.21 -7.07
N ASN A 143 -23.61 4.39 -7.68
CA ASN A 143 -23.71 4.52 -9.13
C ASN A 143 -22.35 4.64 -9.83
N CYS A 144 -21.34 5.20 -9.15
CA CYS A 144 -20.02 5.44 -9.76
C CYS A 144 -18.82 4.95 -8.95
N GLY A 145 -19.04 4.42 -7.74
CA GLY A 145 -17.97 3.93 -6.86
C GLY A 145 -17.12 5.04 -6.23
N ALA A 146 -17.47 6.32 -6.40
CA ALA A 146 -16.72 7.41 -5.80
C ALA A 146 -16.73 7.32 -4.27
N LYS A 147 -15.56 7.40 -3.64
CA LYS A 147 -15.40 7.45 -2.19
C LYS A 147 -15.86 8.81 -1.67
N MET A 148 -16.81 8.80 -0.75
CA MET A 148 -17.40 10.01 -0.19
C MET A 148 -16.54 10.55 0.95
N GLU A 149 -16.24 11.83 0.90
CA GLU A 149 -15.60 12.54 2.01
C GLU A 149 -16.61 12.69 3.15
N GLU A 150 -16.27 12.17 4.32
CA GLU A 150 -16.99 12.48 5.54
C GLU A 150 -16.63 13.91 5.96
N GLU A 151 -17.64 14.76 6.13
CA GLU A 151 -17.45 16.02 6.83
C GLU A 151 -17.04 15.70 8.28
N ARG A 152 -15.76 15.91 8.61
CA ARG A 152 -15.31 16.01 10.00
C ARG A 152 -15.92 17.27 10.60
N GLY A 153 -17.14 17.18 11.13
CA GLY A 153 -17.86 18.30 11.70
C GLY A 153 -19.08 17.92 12.54
N GLY A 154 -18.82 17.61 13.82
CA GLY A 154 -19.68 17.94 14.96
C GLY A 154 -21.17 17.61 14.90
N ILE A 155 -21.54 16.41 15.35
CA ILE A 155 -22.77 16.29 16.14
C ILE A 155 -22.49 16.92 17.52
N TYR A 156 -23.38 17.82 17.95
CA TYR A 156 -23.45 18.55 19.23
C TYR A 156 -22.63 19.86 19.39
N GLU A 157 -22.96 20.90 18.63
CA GLU A 157 -23.07 22.26 19.21
C GLU A 157 -24.55 22.66 19.09
N THR A 158 -25.28 22.51 20.19
CA THR A 158 -26.62 23.08 20.38
C THR A 158 -26.48 24.21 21.37
N ASP A 159 -26.90 25.41 20.95
CA ASP A 159 -27.03 26.64 21.73
C ASP A 159 -27.82 26.46 23.05
#